data_AF-A0A3P7LU72-F1
#
_entry.id   AF-A0A3P7LU72-F1
#
_cell.length_a   1.000
_cell.length_b   1.000
_cell.length_c   1.000
_cell.angle_alpha   90.00
_cell.angle_beta   90.00
_cell.angle_gamma   90.00
#
_symmetry.space_group_name_H-M   'P 1'
#
loop_
_entity.id
_entity.type
_entity.pdbx_description
1 polymer ?
#
loop_
_entity_poly.entity_id
_entity_poly.type
_entity_poly.pdbx_seq_one_letter_code
_entity_poly.pdbx_strand_id
1 'polypeptide(L)'
;MSMQQNLDLLIQKTACPEKVKAEVKLLSATYAQRININPQRDYTSGEFTALPYRTKGVNVVGTGLHRELQYPEICISHGANGRFTYRLNRLPPIYFRFFLGGSYPADPNFSFTLESVWLSSISIDLLSCRLTEEIRTFSGDFALKHCCKFIENQVIDYLFGTSADSPINIDLFEYAQLDEISDDAEGGDRIYRLTDLIVGHEEQLRNQEFANASHQCPICFDEPPGPQCIRFRKCGHVVCRNCAADHFATQIDQGANACQPTCVSCAETVRQQEVRICL
;
A
#
# COMPACT_ATOMS: atom_id res chain seq x y z
N MET A 1 -0.73 9.42 55.66
CA MET A 1 -1.43 8.68 54.59
C MET A 1 -1.74 7.30 55.11
N SER A 2 -3.00 6.86 55.05
CA SER A 2 -3.39 5.55 55.59
C SER A 2 -2.83 4.42 54.73
N MET A 3 -2.63 3.23 55.31
CA MET A 3 -2.25 2.03 54.57
C MET A 3 -3.21 1.74 53.41
N GLN A 4 -4.49 2.09 53.55
CA GLN A 4 -5.52 2.00 52.52
C GLN A 4 -5.21 2.91 51.31
N GLN A 5 -4.81 4.16 51.55
CA GLN A 5 -4.46 5.10 50.47
C GLN A 5 -3.21 4.65 49.70
N ASN A 6 -2.24 4.04 50.37
CA ASN A 6 -1.08 3.44 49.70
C ASN A 6 -1.44 2.18 48.91
N LEU A 7 -2.40 1.37 49.41
CA LEU A 7 -2.89 0.18 48.71
C LEU A 7 -3.70 0.57 47.47
N ASP A 8 -4.54 1.60 47.54
CA ASP A 8 -5.28 2.14 46.40
C ASP A 8 -4.34 2.78 45.36
N LEU A 9 -3.25 3.45 45.80
CA LEU A 9 -2.18 3.95 44.92
C LEU A 9 -1.33 2.82 44.29
N LEU A 10 -1.16 1.68 44.98
CA LEU A 10 -0.49 0.49 44.44
C LEU A 10 -1.40 -0.27 43.46
N ILE A 11 -2.70 -0.33 43.73
CA ILE A 11 -3.71 -0.94 42.84
C ILE A 11 -3.94 -0.06 41.60
N GLN A 12 -3.89 1.28 41.73
CA GLN A 12 -3.90 2.21 40.59
C GLN A 12 -2.60 2.20 39.78
N LYS A 13 -1.45 1.84 40.39
CA LYS A 13 -0.17 1.65 39.69
C LYS A 13 -0.09 0.33 38.92
N THR A 14 -0.96 -0.63 39.19
CA THR A 14 -1.17 -1.79 38.33
C THR A 14 -2.28 -1.47 37.34
N ALA A 15 -1.90 -0.89 36.19
CA ALA A 15 -2.78 -0.79 35.05
C ALA A 15 -3.47 -2.14 34.80
N CYS A 16 -4.80 -2.16 34.64
CA CYS A 16 -5.58 -3.40 34.56
C CYS A 16 -5.08 -4.26 33.39
N PRO A 17 -4.36 -5.38 33.64
CA PRO A 17 -3.77 -6.18 32.56
C PRO A 17 -4.85 -6.74 31.63
N GLU A 18 -6.06 -6.91 32.13
CA GLU A 18 -7.23 -7.36 31.37
C GLU A 18 -7.64 -6.36 30.27
N LYS A 19 -7.54 -5.04 30.50
CA LYS A 19 -7.88 -4.04 29.47
C LYS A 19 -6.88 -4.09 28.31
N VAL A 20 -5.59 -4.17 28.61
CA VAL A 20 -4.54 -4.30 27.58
C VAL A 20 -4.72 -5.60 26.79
N LYS A 21 -4.95 -6.73 27.49
CA LYS A 21 -5.22 -8.02 26.82
C LYS A 21 -6.47 -7.95 25.92
N ALA A 22 -7.54 -7.31 26.38
CA ALA A 22 -8.76 -7.14 25.60
C ALA A 22 -8.51 -6.30 24.34
N GLU A 23 -7.76 -5.21 24.46
CA GLU A 23 -7.36 -4.38 23.32
C GLU A 23 -6.52 -5.15 22.30
N VAL A 24 -5.48 -5.84 22.78
CA VAL A 24 -4.57 -6.66 21.96
C VAL A 24 -5.35 -7.74 21.21
N LYS A 25 -6.29 -8.40 21.87
CA LYS A 25 -7.16 -9.41 21.25
C LYS A 25 -8.04 -8.79 20.17
N LEU A 26 -8.64 -7.63 20.45
CA LEU A 26 -9.48 -6.91 19.50
C LEU A 26 -8.69 -6.44 18.27
N LEU A 27 -7.50 -5.90 18.48
CA LEU A 27 -6.58 -5.50 17.43
C LEU A 27 -6.14 -6.67 16.56
N SER A 28 -5.74 -7.78 17.17
CA SER A 28 -5.31 -8.99 16.46
C SER A 28 -6.44 -9.60 15.62
N ALA A 29 -7.69 -9.50 16.09
CA ALA A 29 -8.87 -9.93 15.33
C ALA A 29 -9.22 -8.96 14.19
N THR A 30 -9.06 -7.65 14.41
CA THR A 30 -9.40 -6.61 13.41
C THR A 30 -8.37 -6.53 12.29
N TYR A 31 -7.09 -6.65 12.63
CA TYR A 31 -5.95 -6.42 11.74
C TYR A 31 -5.11 -7.69 11.61
N ALA A 32 -5.76 -8.82 11.35
CA ALA A 32 -5.08 -10.10 11.18
C ALA A 32 -3.92 -9.98 10.16
N GLN A 33 -2.75 -10.49 10.52
CA GLN A 33 -1.50 -10.42 9.74
C GLN A 33 -0.92 -9.01 9.51
N ARG A 34 -1.63 -7.96 9.94
CA ARG A 34 -1.19 -6.55 9.81
C ARG A 34 -0.84 -5.90 11.14
N ILE A 35 -1.02 -6.62 12.25
CA ILE A 35 -0.50 -6.19 13.54
C ILE A 35 0.24 -7.34 14.21
N ASN A 36 1.43 -7.03 14.72
CA ASN A 36 2.18 -7.91 15.60
C ASN A 36 2.31 -7.24 16.96
N ILE A 37 2.04 -7.98 18.03
CA ILE A 37 2.11 -7.51 19.41
C ILE A 37 2.96 -8.47 20.21
N ASN A 38 4.07 -7.94 20.73
CA ASN A 38 5.08 -8.65 21.50
C ASN A 38 5.03 -8.17 22.97
N PRO A 39 4.29 -8.87 23.84
CA PRO A 39 4.30 -8.57 25.27
C PRO A 39 5.64 -8.99 25.89
N GLN A 40 6.24 -8.07 26.65
CA GLN A 40 7.43 -8.30 27.48
C GLN A 40 7.03 -8.26 28.96
N ARG A 41 7.98 -8.53 29.86
CA ARG A 41 7.73 -8.53 31.32
C ARG A 41 7.22 -7.18 31.83
N ASP A 42 7.79 -6.08 31.31
CA ASP A 42 7.56 -4.73 31.86
C ASP A 42 6.87 -3.77 30.89
N TYR A 43 6.73 -4.15 29.62
CA TYR A 43 6.11 -3.34 28.57
C TYR A 43 5.51 -4.21 27.48
N THR A 44 4.63 -3.64 26.66
CA THR A 44 4.15 -4.30 25.43
C THR A 44 4.57 -3.47 24.25
N SER A 45 5.18 -4.11 23.24
CA SER A 45 5.58 -3.42 22.00
C SER A 45 4.95 -4.10 20.80
N GLY A 46 4.88 -3.41 19.68
CA GLY A 46 4.34 -4.00 18.48
C GLY A 46 4.50 -3.10 17.26
N GLU A 47 4.07 -3.63 16.14
CA GLU A 47 4.04 -2.94 14.86
C GLU A 47 2.69 -3.18 14.20
N PHE A 48 2.06 -2.09 13.76
CA PHE A 48 0.89 -2.10 12.92
C PHE A 48 1.26 -1.62 11.51
N THR A 49 0.88 -2.39 10.50
CA THR A 49 1.06 -2.09 9.09
C THR A 49 -0.25 -1.56 8.53
N ALA A 50 -0.32 -0.24 8.39
CA ALA A 50 -1.42 0.40 7.69
C ALA A 50 -1.21 0.26 6.18
N LEU A 51 -2.29 -0.05 5.46
CA LEU A 51 -2.29 -0.21 4.00
C LEU A 51 -3.21 0.85 3.39
N PRO A 52 -2.71 2.07 3.12
CA PRO A 52 -3.59 3.16 2.75
C PRO A 52 -4.25 2.92 1.39
N TYR A 53 -5.57 3.05 1.37
CA TYR A 53 -6.39 2.83 0.19
C TYR A 53 -7.36 3.99 -0.04
N ARG A 54 -7.53 4.41 -1.30
CA ARG A 54 -8.49 5.44 -1.66
C ARG A 54 -9.33 5.03 -2.86
N THR A 55 -10.63 4.92 -2.67
CA THR A 55 -11.61 4.57 -3.72
C THR A 55 -11.65 5.61 -4.84
N LYS A 56 -11.64 6.90 -4.47
CA LYS A 56 -11.52 8.04 -5.40
C LYS A 56 -10.12 8.21 -5.97
N GLY A 57 -9.20 7.30 -5.64
CA GLY A 57 -7.84 7.18 -6.11
C GLY A 57 -6.88 8.33 -5.75
N VAL A 58 -5.63 8.13 -6.12
CA VAL A 58 -4.48 8.99 -5.85
C VAL A 58 -3.74 9.22 -7.17
N ASN A 59 -3.51 10.48 -7.50
CA ASN A 59 -2.71 10.90 -8.63
C ASN A 59 -1.29 11.16 -8.12
N VAL A 60 -0.34 10.36 -8.54
CA VAL A 60 1.07 10.53 -8.20
C VAL A 60 1.78 11.14 -9.41
N VAL A 61 2.33 12.34 -9.23
CA VAL A 61 3.12 13.03 -10.24
C VAL A 61 4.61 12.75 -9.99
N GLY A 62 5.25 12.07 -10.94
CA GLY A 62 6.64 11.61 -10.84
C GLY A 62 7.35 11.62 -12.19
N THR A 63 8.49 10.94 -12.29
CA THR A 63 9.21 10.77 -13.56
C THR A 63 8.63 9.65 -14.41
N GLY A 64 9.01 9.58 -15.68
CA GLY A 64 8.79 8.38 -16.48
C GLY A 64 9.57 7.19 -15.91
N LEU A 65 9.02 5.98 -16.06
CA LEU A 65 9.70 4.74 -15.67
C LEU A 65 10.53 4.19 -16.83
N HIS A 66 11.71 3.63 -16.52
CA HIS A 66 12.60 2.99 -17.51
C HIS A 66 12.20 1.54 -17.81
N ARG A 67 11.10 1.10 -17.20
CA ARG A 67 10.45 -0.18 -17.44
C ARG A 67 9.04 0.06 -17.94
N GLU A 68 8.55 -0.90 -18.71
CA GLU A 68 7.18 -0.86 -19.16
C GLU A 68 6.23 -1.26 -18.05
N LEU A 69 5.10 -0.56 -17.95
CA LEU A 69 4.04 -0.92 -17.03
C LEU A 69 3.43 -2.26 -17.43
N GLN A 70 3.18 -3.08 -16.43
CA GLN A 70 2.33 -4.25 -16.54
C GLN A 70 0.88 -3.82 -16.79
N TYR A 71 0.46 -2.70 -16.18
CA TYR A 71 -0.88 -2.11 -16.32
C TYR A 71 -0.76 -0.70 -16.93
N PRO A 72 -0.72 -0.56 -18.27
CA PRO A 72 -0.50 0.72 -18.94
C PRO A 72 -1.53 1.79 -18.56
N GLU A 73 -2.76 1.40 -18.24
CA GLU A 73 -3.85 2.29 -17.85
C GLU A 73 -3.60 3.02 -16.52
N ILE A 74 -2.60 2.60 -15.74
CA ILE A 74 -2.16 3.35 -14.55
C ILE A 74 -1.58 4.71 -14.95
N CYS A 75 -0.85 4.82 -16.07
CA CYS A 75 -0.30 6.09 -16.52
C CYS A 75 -1.36 6.86 -17.31
N ILE A 76 -1.90 7.93 -16.72
CA ILE A 76 -3.03 8.68 -17.31
C ILE A 76 -2.60 9.92 -18.09
N SER A 77 -1.39 10.44 -17.85
CA SER A 77 -0.84 11.55 -18.63
C SER A 77 0.69 11.56 -18.63
N HIS A 78 1.25 12.08 -19.71
CA HIS A 78 2.68 12.35 -19.87
C HIS A 78 2.85 13.82 -20.27
N GLY A 79 3.53 14.59 -19.43
CA GLY A 79 3.85 15.99 -19.66
C GLY A 79 5.14 16.13 -20.47
N ALA A 80 5.19 17.12 -21.36
CA ALA A 80 6.37 17.42 -22.18
C ALA A 80 7.62 17.81 -21.34
N ASN A 81 7.43 18.11 -20.06
CA ASN A 81 8.48 18.43 -19.10
C ASN A 81 9.04 17.18 -18.37
N GLY A 82 8.72 15.97 -18.84
CA GLY A 82 9.18 14.73 -18.21
C GLY A 82 8.41 14.33 -16.95
N ARG A 83 7.30 15.02 -16.64
CA ARG A 83 6.39 14.68 -15.53
C ARG A 83 5.32 13.71 -16.03
N PHE A 84 5.10 12.64 -15.30
CA PHE A 84 4.08 11.64 -15.59
C PHE A 84 3.10 11.57 -14.44
N THR A 85 1.81 11.41 -14.74
CA THR A 85 0.78 11.23 -13.72
C THR A 85 0.29 9.80 -13.73
N TYR A 86 0.47 9.14 -12.59
CA TYR A 86 0.04 7.78 -12.34
C TYR A 86 -1.19 7.77 -11.45
N ARG A 87 -2.22 7.03 -11.87
CA ARG A 87 -3.50 6.90 -11.21
C ARG A 87 -3.56 5.59 -10.44
N LEU A 88 -3.55 5.70 -9.11
CA LEU A 88 -3.45 4.57 -8.19
C LEU A 88 -4.63 4.55 -7.22
N ASN A 89 -4.80 3.43 -6.52
CA ASN A 89 -5.76 3.31 -5.42
C ASN A 89 -5.10 2.82 -4.13
N ARG A 90 -3.98 2.10 -4.23
CA ARG A 90 -3.23 1.54 -3.11
C ARG A 90 -1.88 2.22 -3.01
N LEU A 91 -1.59 2.77 -1.84
CA LEU A 91 -0.30 3.37 -1.55
C LEU A 91 0.55 2.40 -0.73
N PRO A 92 1.89 2.50 -0.78
CA PRO A 92 2.73 1.62 0.00
C PRO A 92 2.48 1.73 1.51
N PRO A 93 2.91 0.75 2.30
CA PRO A 93 2.56 0.70 3.72
C PRO A 93 3.10 1.88 4.53
N ILE A 94 2.40 2.16 5.64
CA ILE A 94 2.89 2.99 6.73
C ILE A 94 3.02 2.09 7.95
N TYR A 95 4.22 2.01 8.51
CA TYR A 95 4.53 1.22 9.69
C TYR A 95 4.39 2.09 10.93
N PHE A 96 3.54 1.65 11.84
CA PHE A 96 3.31 2.28 13.13
C PHE A 96 3.80 1.36 14.23
N ARG A 97 4.98 1.67 14.77
CA ARG A 97 5.55 0.92 15.91
C ARG A 97 5.23 1.64 17.19
N PHE A 98 4.83 0.88 18.20
CA PHE A 98 4.36 1.42 19.47
C PHE A 98 4.99 0.68 20.65
N PHE A 99 5.11 1.40 21.77
CA PHE A 99 5.68 0.92 23.02
C PHE A 99 4.77 1.37 24.18
N LEU A 100 4.00 0.42 24.71
CA LEU A 100 3.08 0.59 25.82
C LEU A 100 3.82 0.36 27.14
N GLY A 101 4.00 1.42 27.92
CA GLY A 101 4.63 1.36 29.24
C GLY A 101 3.70 0.80 30.33
N GLY A 102 4.23 0.59 31.54
CA GLY A 102 3.48 -0.01 32.65
C GLY A 102 2.27 0.80 33.15
N SER A 103 2.20 2.09 32.83
CA SER A 103 1.05 2.95 33.15
C SER A 103 -0.11 2.82 32.14
N TYR A 104 0.13 2.22 30.98
CA TYR A 104 -0.90 1.98 29.97
C TYR A 104 -1.82 0.82 30.41
N PRO A 105 -3.17 0.95 30.34
CA PRO A 105 -3.94 1.98 29.66
C PRO A 105 -4.54 3.04 30.62
N ALA A 106 -4.09 3.10 31.87
CA ALA A 106 -4.56 4.11 32.82
C ALA A 106 -4.10 5.52 32.41
N ASP A 107 -2.87 5.61 31.91
CA ASP A 107 -2.41 6.71 31.08
C ASP A 107 -2.51 6.27 29.60
N PRO A 108 -3.30 6.96 28.76
CA PRO A 108 -3.40 6.64 27.34
C PRO A 108 -2.12 6.96 26.56
N ASN A 109 -1.18 7.72 27.16
CA ASN A 109 0.06 8.11 26.51
C ASN A 109 1.02 6.92 26.36
N PHE A 110 1.59 6.77 25.17
CA PHE A 110 2.58 5.76 24.87
C PHE A 110 3.55 6.28 23.80
N SER A 111 4.76 5.70 23.75
CA SER A 111 5.76 6.08 22.76
C SER A 111 5.52 5.35 21.45
N PHE A 112 5.79 6.01 20.33
CA PHE A 112 5.66 5.41 19.01
C PHE A 112 6.67 5.99 18.01
N THR A 113 6.83 5.30 16.91
CA THR A 113 7.61 5.74 15.73
C THR A 113 6.84 5.39 14.47
N LEU A 114 6.91 6.28 13.48
CA LEU A 114 6.29 6.08 12.17
C LEU A 114 7.37 5.93 11.11
N GLU A 115 7.18 4.96 10.22
CA GLU A 115 8.07 4.76 9.08
C GLU A 115 7.26 4.55 7.81
N SER A 116 7.68 5.21 6.74
CA SER A 116 7.14 5.00 5.41
C SER A 116 8.21 5.36 4.39
N VAL A 117 8.31 4.53 3.35
CA VAL A 117 9.29 4.71 2.26
C VAL A 117 8.87 5.77 1.25
N TRP A 118 7.62 6.22 1.28
CA TRP A 118 7.06 7.11 0.28
C TRP A 118 6.55 8.43 0.83
N LEU A 119 6.37 8.57 2.16
CA LEU A 119 6.05 9.85 2.78
C LEU A 119 7.32 10.69 2.96
N SER A 120 7.20 12.01 2.80
CA SER A 120 8.29 12.94 3.14
C SER A 120 8.50 13.04 4.66
N SER A 121 9.67 13.53 5.06
CA SER A 121 10.01 13.86 6.46
C SER A 121 8.94 14.75 7.11
N ILE A 122 8.56 15.83 6.41
CA ILE A 122 7.52 16.77 6.84
C ILE A 122 6.17 16.07 7.04
N SER A 123 5.78 15.17 6.12
CA SER A 123 4.53 14.42 6.27
C SER A 123 4.55 13.47 7.47
N ILE A 124 5.70 12.84 7.77
CA ILE A 124 5.88 12.00 8.95
C ILE A 124 5.81 12.83 10.24
N ASP A 125 6.41 14.02 10.27
CA ASP A 125 6.38 14.91 11.42
C ASP A 125 4.97 15.44 11.69
N LEU A 126 4.24 15.85 10.65
CA LEU A 126 2.84 16.26 10.75
C LEU A 126 1.97 15.13 11.28
N LEU A 127 2.17 13.92 10.75
CA LEU A 127 1.44 12.74 11.21
C LEU A 127 1.76 12.39 12.67
N SER A 128 3.02 12.52 13.08
CA SER A 128 3.47 12.28 14.46
C SER A 128 2.85 13.30 15.43
N CYS A 129 2.82 14.58 15.05
CA CYS A 129 2.13 15.62 15.81
C CYS A 129 0.65 15.29 15.95
N ARG A 130 -0.02 14.92 14.84
CA ARG A 130 -1.44 14.60 14.86
C ARG A 130 -1.76 13.39 15.73
N LEU A 131 -1.00 12.31 15.64
CA LEU A 131 -1.17 11.15 16.50
C LEU A 131 -0.97 11.48 17.98
N THR A 132 0.00 12.35 18.29
CA THR A 132 0.22 12.82 19.66
C THR A 132 -1.02 13.56 20.19
N GLU A 133 -1.67 14.36 19.36
CA GLU A 133 -2.95 15.01 19.70
C GLU A 133 -4.10 14.01 19.88
N GLU A 134 -4.23 13.05 18.95
CA GLU A 134 -5.23 11.98 19.04
C GLU A 134 -5.10 11.20 20.36
N ILE A 135 -3.87 10.86 20.76
CA ILE A 135 -3.58 10.17 22.04
C ILE A 135 -3.93 11.06 23.24
N ARG A 136 -3.53 12.34 23.22
CA ARG A 136 -3.76 13.27 24.35
C ARG A 136 -5.23 13.59 24.58
N THR A 137 -6.02 13.68 23.52
CA THR A 137 -7.45 14.03 23.58
C THR A 137 -8.35 12.82 23.75
N PHE A 138 -7.80 11.61 23.63
CA PHE A 138 -8.56 10.39 23.74
C PHE A 138 -9.06 10.14 25.17
N SER A 139 -10.38 10.08 25.34
CA SER A 139 -11.04 9.79 26.62
C SER A 139 -11.77 8.45 26.65
N GLY A 140 -11.58 7.61 25.62
CA GLY A 140 -12.25 6.31 25.49
C GLY A 140 -11.44 5.15 26.06
N ASP A 141 -11.93 3.94 25.84
CA ASP A 141 -11.15 2.72 26.00
C ASP A 141 -10.43 2.38 24.68
N PHE A 142 -9.20 1.88 24.79
CA PHE A 142 -8.37 1.39 23.67
C PHE A 142 -7.75 2.48 22.78
N ALA A 143 -6.84 3.28 23.36
CA ALA A 143 -6.16 4.38 22.66
C ALA A 143 -5.27 3.89 21.50
N LEU A 144 -4.60 2.74 21.64
CA LEU A 144 -3.81 2.16 20.57
C LEU A 144 -4.70 1.76 19.38
N LYS A 145 -5.85 1.14 19.64
CA LYS A 145 -6.82 0.83 18.58
C LYS A 145 -7.37 2.06 17.88
N HIS A 146 -7.62 3.14 18.63
CA HIS A 146 -8.01 4.42 18.06
C HIS A 146 -6.94 4.94 17.08
N CYS A 147 -5.67 4.91 17.48
CA CYS A 147 -4.55 5.31 16.63
C CYS A 147 -4.44 4.43 15.37
N CYS A 148 -4.50 3.10 15.50
CA CYS A 148 -4.47 2.21 14.33
C CYS A 148 -5.62 2.51 13.35
N LYS A 149 -6.82 2.79 13.87
CA LYS A 149 -7.98 3.14 13.03
C LYS A 149 -7.81 4.49 12.33
N PHE A 150 -7.23 5.48 13.01
CA PHE A 150 -6.89 6.76 12.40
C PHE A 150 -5.87 6.57 11.27
N ILE A 151 -4.79 5.84 11.53
CA ILE A 151 -3.72 5.62 10.54
C ILE A 151 -4.25 4.90 9.31
N GLU A 152 -5.09 3.90 9.51
CA GLU A 152 -5.68 3.12 8.41
C GLU A 152 -6.63 3.96 7.53
N ASN A 153 -7.50 4.78 8.14
CA ASN A 153 -8.67 5.32 7.43
C ASN A 153 -8.61 6.82 7.17
N GLN A 154 -7.80 7.57 7.90
CA GLN A 154 -7.86 9.03 7.90
C GLN A 154 -6.54 9.69 7.48
N VAL A 155 -5.41 8.97 7.48
CA VAL A 155 -4.09 9.57 7.22
C VAL A 155 -3.97 10.19 5.84
N ILE A 156 -4.47 9.52 4.82
CA ILE A 156 -4.35 10.01 3.45
C ILE A 156 -5.15 11.30 3.26
N ASP A 157 -6.38 11.34 3.77
CA ASP A 157 -7.22 12.52 3.71
C ASP A 157 -6.71 13.64 4.65
N TYR A 158 -6.11 13.30 5.79
CA TYR A 158 -5.50 14.29 6.68
C TYR A 158 -4.27 14.95 6.03
N LEU A 159 -3.37 14.15 5.44
CA LEU A 159 -2.13 14.66 4.88
C LEU A 159 -2.31 15.39 3.54
N PHE A 160 -3.24 14.92 2.70
CA PHE A 160 -3.34 15.41 1.32
C PHE A 160 -4.77 15.75 0.89
N GLY A 161 -5.77 15.46 1.72
CA GLY A 161 -7.18 15.65 1.38
C GLY A 161 -7.49 17.13 1.19
N THR A 162 -7.90 17.47 -0.03
CA THR A 162 -8.43 18.80 -0.37
C THR A 162 -9.96 18.79 -0.39
N SER A 163 -10.57 17.68 -0.84
CA SER A 163 -11.99 17.40 -0.69
C SER A 163 -12.27 15.89 -0.68
N ALA A 164 -13.39 15.50 -0.06
CA ALA A 164 -13.76 14.08 0.10
C ALA A 164 -14.08 13.37 -1.23
N ASP A 165 -14.42 14.12 -2.28
CA ASP A 165 -14.91 13.57 -3.55
C ASP A 165 -13.93 13.72 -4.73
N SER A 166 -12.75 14.31 -4.49
CA SER A 166 -11.71 14.48 -5.50
C SER A 166 -10.54 13.51 -5.28
N PRO A 167 -9.86 13.10 -6.36
CA PRO A 167 -8.60 12.38 -6.23
C PRO A 167 -7.56 13.25 -5.52
N ILE A 168 -6.75 12.63 -4.66
CA ILE A 168 -5.63 13.32 -4.03
C ILE A 168 -4.51 13.43 -5.04
N ASN A 169 -3.76 14.53 -5.00
CA ASN A 169 -2.59 14.73 -5.82
C ASN A 169 -1.36 14.71 -4.92
N ILE A 170 -0.40 13.84 -5.25
CA ILE A 170 0.89 13.74 -4.57
C ILE A 170 1.95 14.08 -5.61
N ASP A 171 2.63 15.19 -5.40
CA ASP A 171 3.67 15.65 -6.30
C ASP A 171 5.05 15.32 -5.74
N LEU A 172 5.70 14.30 -6.33
CA LEU A 172 7.00 13.84 -5.85
C LEU A 172 8.13 14.84 -6.16
N PHE A 173 7.90 15.79 -7.06
CA PHE A 173 8.86 16.87 -7.31
C PHE A 173 8.82 17.92 -6.20
N GLU A 174 7.68 18.14 -5.56
CA GLU A 174 7.58 19.01 -4.38
C GLU A 174 8.33 18.40 -3.19
N TYR A 175 8.32 17.07 -3.05
CA TYR A 175 9.09 16.39 -2.02
C TYR A 175 10.60 16.61 -2.16
N ALA A 176 11.11 16.63 -3.40
CA ALA A 176 12.52 16.88 -3.66
C ALA A 176 12.92 18.33 -3.34
N GLN A 177 12.02 19.29 -3.53
CA GLN A 177 12.28 20.71 -3.23
C GLN A 177 12.35 20.99 -1.73
N LEU A 178 11.65 20.20 -0.91
CA LEU A 178 11.56 20.39 0.54
C LEU A 178 12.77 19.86 1.32
N ASP A 179 13.57 18.97 0.72
CA ASP A 179 14.68 18.28 1.41
C ASP A 179 16.07 18.95 1.21
N GLU A 180 16.16 20.17 0.67
CA GLU A 180 17.35 21.06 0.60
C GLU A 180 18.76 20.41 0.50
N ILE A 181 18.95 19.32 -0.25
CA ILE A 181 20.28 18.71 -0.43
C ILE A 181 20.57 18.49 -1.92
N SER A 182 21.47 19.37 -2.40
CA SER A 182 22.36 19.29 -3.56
C SER A 182 21.74 19.28 -4.96
N ASP A 183 22.08 20.32 -5.73
CA ASP A 183 21.78 20.62 -7.14
C ASP A 183 22.51 19.63 -8.11
N ASP A 184 22.58 18.38 -7.71
CA ASP A 184 23.35 17.33 -8.35
C ASP A 184 22.41 16.45 -9.17
N ALA A 185 22.92 15.82 -10.23
CA ALA A 185 22.16 14.91 -11.10
C ALA A 185 21.49 13.71 -10.37
N GLU A 186 21.71 13.54 -9.07
CA GLU A 186 21.09 12.53 -8.19
C GLU A 186 19.63 12.84 -7.80
N GLY A 187 19.17 14.09 -7.88
CA GLY A 187 17.78 14.45 -7.54
C GLY A 187 16.74 13.75 -8.43
N GLY A 188 17.05 13.57 -9.71
CA GLY A 188 16.20 12.81 -10.66
C GLY A 188 16.13 11.32 -10.34
N ASP A 189 17.23 10.74 -9.85
CA ASP A 189 17.28 9.32 -9.45
C ASP A 189 16.40 9.05 -8.22
N ARG A 190 16.37 9.97 -7.25
CA ARG A 190 15.48 9.84 -6.09
C ARG A 190 14.00 9.85 -6.47
N ILE A 191 13.56 10.82 -7.29
CA ILE A 191 12.16 10.91 -7.73
C ILE A 191 11.79 9.68 -8.55
N TYR A 192 12.69 9.21 -9.42
CA TYR A 192 12.51 7.97 -10.17
C TYR A 192 12.28 6.78 -9.23
N ARG A 193 13.15 6.57 -8.24
CA ARG A 193 13.04 5.46 -7.28
C ARG A 193 11.72 5.50 -6.51
N LEU A 194 11.29 6.68 -6.06
CA LEU A 194 10.00 6.83 -5.37
C LEU A 194 8.82 6.55 -6.31
N THR A 195 8.86 7.07 -7.54
CA THR A 195 7.84 6.83 -8.56
C THR A 195 7.72 5.33 -8.85
N ASP A 196 8.86 4.67 -9.09
CA ASP A 196 8.92 3.24 -9.38
C ASP A 196 8.42 2.39 -8.20
N LEU A 197 8.79 2.75 -6.98
CA LEU A 197 8.34 2.08 -5.76
C LEU A 197 6.81 2.15 -5.59
N ILE A 198 6.24 3.35 -5.72
CA ILE A 198 4.81 3.57 -5.49
C ILE A 198 3.98 2.91 -6.60
N VAL A 199 4.38 3.08 -7.86
CA VAL A 199 3.70 2.44 -9.01
C VAL A 199 3.87 0.92 -8.96
N GLY A 200 5.07 0.43 -8.64
CA GLY A 200 5.36 -0.99 -8.50
C GLY A 200 4.52 -1.66 -7.40
N HIS A 201 4.25 -0.96 -6.29
CA HIS A 201 3.37 -1.47 -5.24
C HIS A 201 1.94 -1.69 -5.74
N GLU A 202 1.37 -0.73 -6.47
CA GLU A 202 0.05 -0.87 -7.08
C GLU A 202 0.01 -2.04 -8.07
N GLU A 203 1.01 -2.19 -8.95
CA GLU A 203 1.09 -3.30 -9.90
C GLU A 203 1.23 -4.66 -9.20
N GLN A 204 2.03 -4.73 -8.13
CA GLN A 204 2.18 -5.94 -7.33
C GLN A 204 0.84 -6.39 -6.73
N LEU A 205 0.05 -5.46 -6.20
CA LEU A 205 -1.26 -5.79 -5.63
C LEU A 205 -2.27 -6.20 -6.72
N ARG A 206 -2.28 -5.53 -7.88
CA ARG A 206 -3.10 -5.97 -9.03
C ARG A 206 -2.71 -7.36 -9.52
N ASN A 207 -1.42 -7.69 -9.51
CA ASN A 207 -0.93 -9.02 -9.88
C ASN A 207 -1.37 -10.08 -8.87
N GLN A 208 -1.35 -9.76 -7.56
CA GLN A 208 -1.86 -10.66 -6.53
C GLN A 208 -3.37 -10.87 -6.66
N GLU A 209 -4.14 -9.82 -6.91
CA GLU A 209 -5.58 -9.90 -7.19
C GLU A 209 -5.85 -10.78 -8.40
N PHE A 210 -5.09 -10.59 -9.49
CA PHE A 210 -5.21 -11.42 -10.68
C PHE A 210 -4.88 -12.88 -10.40
N ALA A 211 -3.79 -13.17 -9.66
CA ALA A 211 -3.37 -14.52 -9.32
C ALA A 211 -4.34 -15.26 -8.40
N ASN A 212 -5.00 -14.53 -7.49
CA ASN A 212 -5.95 -15.11 -6.54
C ASN A 212 -7.36 -15.29 -7.12
N ALA A 213 -7.65 -14.64 -8.24
CA ALA A 213 -8.94 -14.76 -8.92
C ALA A 213 -8.96 -15.89 -9.96
N SER A 214 -10.14 -16.48 -10.16
CA SER A 214 -10.43 -17.32 -11.33
C SER A 214 -10.91 -16.45 -12.49
N HIS A 215 -10.53 -16.80 -13.72
CA HIS A 215 -10.86 -16.03 -14.92
C HIS A 215 -11.45 -16.95 -15.98
N GLN A 216 -12.64 -16.62 -16.47
CA GLN A 216 -13.27 -17.37 -17.54
C GLN A 216 -12.53 -17.13 -18.87
N CYS A 217 -12.04 -18.20 -19.48
CA CYS A 217 -11.41 -18.13 -20.80
C CYS A 217 -12.49 -17.97 -21.89
N PRO A 218 -12.43 -16.94 -22.74
CA PRO A 218 -13.44 -16.72 -23.78
C PRO A 218 -13.38 -17.74 -24.94
N ILE A 219 -12.40 -18.65 -24.94
CA ILE A 219 -12.18 -19.63 -26.02
C ILE A 219 -12.70 -21.01 -25.63
N CYS A 220 -12.25 -21.53 -24.48
CA CYS A 220 -12.66 -22.85 -23.99
C CYS A 220 -13.76 -22.79 -22.92
N PHE A 221 -14.09 -21.59 -22.41
CA PHE A 221 -15.07 -21.35 -21.34
C PHE A 221 -14.71 -21.96 -19.97
N ASP A 222 -13.51 -22.51 -19.80
CA ASP A 222 -13.00 -22.92 -18.49
C ASP A 222 -12.70 -21.70 -17.60
N GLU A 223 -12.71 -21.91 -16.28
CA GLU A 223 -12.41 -20.88 -15.26
C GLU A 223 -11.15 -21.22 -14.45
N PRO A 224 -9.96 -21.29 -15.08
CA PRO A 224 -8.73 -21.56 -14.36
C PRO A 224 -8.31 -20.39 -13.44
N PRO A 225 -7.48 -20.66 -12.41
CA PRO A 225 -6.92 -19.62 -11.56
C PRO A 225 -5.92 -18.75 -12.32
N GLY A 226 -5.73 -17.50 -11.90
CA GLY A 226 -4.85 -16.52 -12.55
C GLY A 226 -3.46 -17.02 -13.00
N PRO A 227 -2.72 -17.85 -12.23
CA PRO A 227 -1.43 -18.40 -12.65
C PRO A 227 -1.48 -19.30 -13.90
N GLN A 228 -2.65 -19.81 -14.26
CA GLN A 228 -2.90 -20.59 -15.49
C GLN A 228 -3.48 -19.72 -16.62
N CYS A 229 -3.62 -18.41 -16.38
CA CYS A 229 -4.04 -17.42 -17.36
C CYS A 229 -2.86 -16.55 -17.78
N ILE A 230 -3.09 -15.81 -18.87
CA ILE A 230 -2.30 -14.66 -19.27
C ILE A 230 -3.23 -13.47 -19.46
N ARG A 231 -2.82 -12.30 -18.97
CA ARG A 231 -3.42 -11.02 -19.30
C ARG A 231 -2.48 -10.26 -20.23
N PHE A 232 -2.93 -9.96 -21.44
CA PHE A 232 -2.12 -9.21 -22.39
C PHE A 232 -2.00 -7.75 -21.96
N ARG A 233 -0.78 -7.24 -21.86
CA ARG A 233 -0.50 -5.93 -21.24
C ARG A 233 -1.13 -4.77 -22.00
N LYS A 234 -1.08 -4.79 -23.33
CA LYS A 234 -1.57 -3.69 -24.17
C LYS A 234 -3.09 -3.58 -24.19
N CYS A 235 -3.79 -4.70 -24.39
CA CYS A 235 -5.25 -4.70 -24.59
C CYS A 235 -6.04 -5.16 -23.37
N GLY A 236 -5.37 -5.70 -22.33
CA GLY A 236 -6.01 -6.12 -21.08
C GLY A 236 -6.79 -7.43 -21.13
N HIS A 237 -6.94 -8.06 -22.30
CA HIS A 237 -7.67 -9.32 -22.44
C HIS A 237 -7.00 -10.46 -21.66
N VAL A 238 -7.84 -11.30 -21.05
CA VAL A 238 -7.44 -12.46 -20.25
C VAL A 238 -7.86 -13.74 -20.96
N VAL A 239 -6.95 -14.69 -21.10
CA VAL A 239 -7.21 -16.03 -21.67
C VAL A 239 -6.40 -17.08 -20.90
N CYS A 240 -6.84 -18.34 -20.94
CA CYS A 240 -6.03 -19.43 -20.36
C CYS A 240 -4.75 -19.64 -21.19
N ARG A 241 -3.67 -20.09 -20.54
CA ARG A 241 -2.37 -20.28 -21.20
C ARG A 241 -2.41 -21.31 -22.31
N ASN A 242 -3.21 -22.36 -22.17
CA ASN A 242 -3.36 -23.39 -23.20
C ASN A 242 -3.92 -22.79 -24.51
N CYS A 243 -5.05 -22.07 -24.43
CA CYS A 243 -5.63 -21.45 -25.62
C CYS A 243 -4.74 -20.34 -26.20
N ALA A 244 -3.99 -19.61 -25.37
CA ALA A 244 -3.00 -18.65 -25.86
C ALA A 244 -1.86 -19.36 -26.62
N ALA A 245 -1.34 -20.45 -26.06
CA ALA A 245 -0.28 -21.25 -26.67
C ALA A 245 -0.70 -21.82 -28.03
N ASP A 246 -1.88 -22.45 -28.10
CA ASP A 246 -2.45 -23.00 -29.34
C ASP A 246 -2.61 -21.91 -30.40
N HIS A 247 -3.07 -20.73 -29.99
CA HIS A 247 -3.23 -19.59 -30.90
C HIS A 247 -1.89 -19.10 -31.44
N PHE A 248 -0.86 -18.98 -30.59
CA PHE A 248 0.48 -18.57 -31.02
C PHE A 248 1.15 -19.61 -31.90
N ALA A 249 1.03 -20.90 -31.57
CA ALA A 249 1.53 -21.99 -32.42
C ALA A 249 0.91 -21.91 -33.82
N THR A 250 -0.40 -21.70 -33.90
CA THR A 250 -1.12 -21.56 -35.18
C THR A 250 -0.62 -20.35 -36.00
N GLN A 251 -0.40 -19.20 -35.37
CA GLN A 251 0.14 -18.01 -36.06
C GLN A 251 1.56 -18.27 -36.60
N ILE A 252 2.40 -18.93 -35.82
CA ILE A 252 3.77 -19.28 -36.20
C ILE A 252 3.76 -20.27 -37.39
N ASP A 253 2.96 -21.33 -37.31
CA ASP A 253 2.87 -22.37 -38.34
C ASP A 253 2.34 -21.84 -39.67
N GLN A 254 1.38 -20.91 -39.63
CA GLN A 254 0.79 -20.32 -40.83
C GLN A 254 1.64 -19.21 -41.44
N GLY A 255 2.74 -18.80 -40.78
CA GLY A 255 3.54 -17.63 -41.18
C GLY A 255 2.80 -16.29 -41.05
N ALA A 256 1.54 -16.32 -40.61
CA ALA A 256 0.71 -15.14 -40.37
C ALA A 256 1.15 -14.50 -39.05
N ASN A 257 1.67 -13.28 -39.10
CA ASN A 257 2.15 -12.56 -37.91
C ASN A 257 3.26 -13.31 -37.12
N ALA A 258 3.99 -14.25 -37.73
CA ALA A 258 5.04 -15.03 -37.04
C ALA A 258 6.11 -14.13 -36.36
N CYS A 259 6.37 -12.94 -36.92
CA CYS A 259 7.27 -11.94 -36.32
C CYS A 259 6.59 -11.02 -35.30
N GLN A 260 5.25 -10.94 -35.29
CA GLN A 260 4.48 -10.01 -34.47
C GLN A 260 3.14 -10.63 -34.03
N PRO A 261 3.17 -11.69 -33.20
CA PRO A 261 1.97 -12.41 -32.81
C PRO A 261 0.94 -11.48 -32.18
N THR A 262 -0.33 -11.83 -32.33
CA THR A 262 -1.45 -10.99 -31.90
C THR A 262 -2.33 -11.65 -30.85
N CYS A 263 -3.07 -10.84 -30.10
CA CYS A 263 -4.03 -11.25 -29.11
C CYS A 263 -5.20 -11.95 -29.79
N VAL A 264 -5.54 -13.15 -29.31
CA VAL A 264 -6.64 -13.97 -29.82
C VAL A 264 -8.02 -13.30 -29.77
N SER A 265 -8.22 -12.34 -28.86
CA SER A 265 -9.52 -11.67 -28.68
C SER A 265 -9.71 -10.42 -29.55
N CYS A 266 -8.63 -9.71 -29.90
CA CYS A 266 -8.74 -8.39 -30.55
C CYS A 266 -7.71 -8.12 -31.64
N ALA A 267 -6.84 -9.09 -31.95
CA ALA A 267 -5.73 -8.97 -32.89
C ALA A 267 -4.71 -7.87 -32.58
N GLU A 268 -4.75 -7.25 -31.39
CA GLU A 268 -3.70 -6.33 -30.95
C GLU A 268 -2.37 -7.06 -30.76
N THR A 269 -1.28 -6.41 -31.14
CA THR A 269 0.07 -6.99 -31.10
C THR A 269 0.50 -7.36 -29.67
N VAL A 270 0.96 -8.60 -29.47
CA VAL A 270 1.49 -9.08 -28.20
C VAL A 270 3.01 -9.08 -28.22
N ARG A 271 3.64 -8.97 -27.04
CA ARG A 271 5.11 -8.98 -26.93
C ARG A 271 5.66 -10.39 -26.92
N GLN A 272 6.88 -10.54 -27.39
CA GLN A 272 7.59 -11.82 -27.35
C GLN A 272 7.72 -12.40 -25.93
N GLN A 273 7.86 -11.56 -24.90
CA GLN A 273 7.89 -12.02 -23.51
C GLN A 273 6.56 -12.66 -23.08
N GLU A 274 5.43 -12.15 -23.57
CA GLU A 274 4.09 -12.68 -23.29
C GLU A 274 3.90 -14.04 -23.99
N VAL A 275 4.39 -14.17 -25.22
CA VAL A 275 4.38 -15.44 -25.96
C VAL A 275 5.21 -16.51 -25.24
N ARG A 276 6.41 -16.16 -24.76
CA ARG A 276 7.31 -17.09 -24.04
C ARG A 276 6.76 -17.59 -22.71
N ILE A 277 5.78 -16.90 -22.11
CA ILE A 277 5.15 -17.34 -20.85
C ILE A 277 4.07 -18.40 -21.12
N CYS A 278 3.56 -18.47 -22.35
CA CYS A 278 2.52 -19.41 -22.76
C CYS A 278 3.06 -20.69 -23.40
N LEU A 279 4.21 -20.62 -24.09
CA LEU A 279 4.89 -21.76 -24.72
C LEU A 279 5.87 -22.44 -23.76
#